data_AF-A0A9X9I5Y2-F1
#
_entry.id   AF-A0A9X9I5Y2-F1
#
_cell.length_a   1.000
_cell.length_b   1.000
_cell.length_c   1.000
_cell.angle_alpha   90.00
_cell.angle_beta   90.00
_cell.angle_gamma   90.00
#
_symmetry.space_group_name_H-M   'P 1'
#
loop_
_entity.id
_entity.type
_entity.pdbx_description
1 polymer ?
#
loop_
_entity_poly.entity_id
_entity_poly.type
_entity_poly.pdbx_seq_one_letter_code
_entity_poly.pdbx_strand_id
1 'polypeptide(L)'
;MRDRNESEIPQQQGICLTEGFIADKGTEPFFGSAGIKIKDYKDVYAELTTGGFLDKDDKPLLKRDLVKKNSVMGRLMSWAQYSTIRQGSRNINGMSGSEKLVKLQGKRYLFIWEKDDGSVRFKMTFGTSDNNSAGSPLSEQEALTAWDAILPTLKKRI
;
A
#
# COMPACT_ATOMS: atom_id res chain seq x y z
N MET A 1 -6.80 20.21 17.56
CA MET A 1 -5.89 20.05 16.41
C MET A 1 -4.81 21.11 16.52
N ARG A 2 -3.56 20.80 16.18
CA ARG A 2 -2.47 21.76 16.10
C ARG A 2 -1.74 21.64 14.77
N ASP A 3 -1.11 22.71 14.35
CA ASP A 3 -0.21 22.69 13.20
C ASP A 3 1.07 21.92 13.54
N ARG A 4 1.71 21.37 12.50
CA ARG A 4 3.03 20.76 12.59
C ARG A 4 3.81 20.99 11.30
N ASN A 5 5.13 21.06 11.40
CA ASN A 5 5.98 21.00 10.21
C ASN A 5 5.90 19.61 9.56
N GLU A 6 6.07 19.52 8.24
CA GLU A 6 5.98 18.25 7.51
C GLU A 6 6.91 17.16 8.08
N SER A 7 8.14 17.56 8.44
CA SER A 7 9.18 16.70 9.02
C SER A 7 9.08 16.50 10.53
N GLU A 8 8.19 17.22 11.21
CA GLU A 8 7.99 17.06 12.65
C GLU A 8 7.29 15.72 12.94
N ILE A 9 7.88 14.90 13.81
CA ILE A 9 7.31 13.65 14.31
C ILE A 9 6.87 13.86 15.77
N PRO A 10 5.56 14.09 16.03
CA PRO A 10 5.06 14.31 17.38
C PRO A 10 5.34 13.12 18.31
N GLN A 11 5.84 13.39 19.52
CA GLN A 11 6.02 12.37 20.56
C GLN A 11 4.72 12.08 21.33
N GLN A 12 3.76 13.00 21.27
CA GLN A 12 2.44 12.82 21.89
C GLN A 12 1.63 11.77 21.13
N GLN A 13 0.76 11.06 21.85
CA GLN A 13 -0.24 10.16 21.28
C GLN A 13 -1.22 10.93 20.39
N GLY A 14 -1.48 10.41 19.18
CA GLY A 14 -2.37 11.06 18.21
C GLY A 14 -2.06 10.72 16.76
N ILE A 15 -2.81 11.35 15.85
CA ILE A 15 -2.80 11.09 14.42
C ILE A 15 -2.10 12.24 13.68
N CYS A 16 -1.18 11.90 12.78
CA CYS A 16 -0.51 12.86 11.89
C CYS A 16 -1.29 13.06 10.60
N LEU A 17 -1.49 14.32 10.22
CA LEU A 17 -1.98 14.80 8.93
C LEU A 17 -0.84 15.57 8.24
N THR A 18 -0.90 15.84 6.92
CA THR A 18 0.18 16.50 6.17
C THR A 18 0.75 17.74 6.89
N GLU A 19 -0.12 18.64 7.33
CA GLU A 19 0.26 19.91 8.01
C GLU A 19 -0.32 20.01 9.43
N GLY A 20 -0.82 18.90 9.98
CA GLY A 20 -1.54 18.92 11.25
C GLY A 20 -1.32 17.71 12.13
N PHE A 21 -1.71 17.85 13.40
CA PHE A 21 -1.71 16.79 14.39
C PHE A 21 -2.96 16.85 15.24
N ILE A 22 -3.61 15.70 15.41
CA ILE A 22 -4.74 15.53 16.32
C ILE A 22 -4.25 14.67 17.48
N ALA A 23 -4.01 15.31 18.63
CA ALA A 23 -3.74 14.60 19.87
C ALA A 23 -4.98 13.82 20.33
N ASP A 24 -4.78 12.59 20.75
CA ASP A 24 -5.86 11.73 21.25
C ASP A 24 -5.36 10.78 22.35
N LYS A 25 -6.24 9.87 22.79
CA LYS A 25 -5.94 8.85 23.81
C LYS A 25 -5.22 7.62 23.23
N GLY A 26 -5.02 7.55 21.92
CA GLY A 26 -4.41 6.42 21.20
C GLY A 26 -5.33 5.23 20.97
N THR A 27 -6.57 5.32 21.45
CA THR A 27 -7.61 4.29 21.34
C THR A 27 -8.80 4.75 20.51
N GLU A 28 -8.82 6.03 20.10
CA GLU A 28 -9.91 6.55 19.30
C GLU A 28 -9.86 5.92 17.90
N PRO A 29 -10.99 5.40 17.38
CA PRO A 29 -11.01 4.82 16.05
C PRO A 29 -10.80 5.91 15.01
N PHE A 30 -9.97 5.63 14.01
CA PHE A 30 -9.78 6.50 12.87
C PHE A 30 -9.56 5.69 11.62
N PHE A 31 -9.96 6.22 10.48
CA PHE A 31 -9.61 5.73 9.16
C PHE A 31 -8.79 6.80 8.44
N GLY A 32 -7.74 6.40 7.75
CA GLY A 32 -6.89 7.33 7.01
C GLY A 32 -6.18 6.66 5.84
N SER A 33 -5.90 7.44 4.80
CA SER A 33 -5.01 7.04 3.72
C SER A 33 -3.98 8.15 3.46
N ALA A 34 -2.73 7.76 3.27
CA ALA A 34 -1.63 8.64 2.91
C ALA A 34 -0.98 8.15 1.61
N GLY A 35 -1.08 8.97 0.56
CA GLY A 35 -0.40 8.75 -0.71
C GLY A 35 0.98 9.40 -0.72
N ILE A 36 2.00 8.65 -1.11
CA ILE A 36 3.39 9.09 -1.19
C ILE A 36 3.81 9.05 -2.66
N LYS A 37 4.17 10.23 -3.19
CA LYS A 37 4.75 10.38 -4.52
C LYS A 37 6.27 10.46 -4.37
N ILE A 38 6.99 9.61 -5.09
CA ILE A 38 8.46 9.64 -5.08
C ILE A 38 8.90 10.62 -6.17
N LYS A 39 9.50 11.75 -5.78
CA LYS A 39 9.74 12.93 -6.61
C LYS A 39 10.31 12.61 -8.01
N ASP A 40 11.35 11.78 -8.07
CA ASP A 40 12.07 11.49 -9.32
C ASP A 40 11.51 10.27 -10.08
N TYR A 41 10.57 9.52 -9.47
CA TYR A 41 9.96 8.35 -10.07
C TYR A 41 8.50 8.61 -10.40
N LYS A 42 8.29 9.29 -11.54
CA LYS A 42 6.96 9.40 -12.15
C LYS A 42 6.38 7.99 -12.34
N ASP A 43 5.11 7.84 -11.99
CA ASP A 43 4.38 6.57 -12.02
C ASP A 43 4.82 5.49 -11.02
N VAL A 44 5.55 5.88 -9.97
CA VAL A 44 5.71 5.07 -8.76
C VAL A 44 4.97 5.74 -7.62
N TYR A 45 3.98 5.04 -7.07
CA TYR A 45 3.15 5.54 -5.99
C TYR A 45 3.12 4.55 -4.85
N ALA A 46 3.28 5.03 -3.62
CA ALA A 46 3.01 4.26 -2.42
C ALA A 46 1.76 4.81 -1.73
N GLU A 47 0.98 3.94 -1.11
CA GLU A 47 -0.21 4.28 -0.35
C GLU A 47 -0.22 3.47 0.93
N LEU A 48 -0.39 4.16 2.06
CA LEU A 48 -0.65 3.56 3.37
C LEU A 48 -2.09 3.85 3.75
N THR A 49 -2.88 2.80 3.96
CA THR A 49 -4.24 2.89 4.49
C THR A 49 -4.27 2.26 5.89
N THR A 50 -4.89 2.96 6.84
CA THR A 50 -5.04 2.51 8.24
C THR A 50 -6.48 2.63 8.71
N GLY A 51 -6.85 1.84 9.71
CA GLY A 51 -8.16 1.94 10.36
C GLY A 51 -9.28 1.13 9.74
N GLY A 52 -8.96 0.33 8.72
CA GLY A 52 -9.88 -0.70 8.23
C GLY A 52 -9.98 -1.87 9.21
N PHE A 53 -10.80 -2.84 8.86
CA PHE A 53 -10.76 -4.18 9.42
C PHE A 53 -11.33 -5.14 8.38
N LEU A 54 -10.94 -6.41 8.45
CA LEU A 54 -11.63 -7.46 7.70
C LEU A 54 -12.79 -7.98 8.53
N ASP A 55 -13.99 -7.92 7.96
CA ASP A 55 -15.15 -8.62 8.49
C ASP A 55 -15.01 -10.14 8.32
N LYS A 56 -15.85 -10.92 9.01
CA LYS A 56 -15.82 -12.40 8.95
C LYS A 56 -15.94 -12.95 7.53
N ASP A 57 -16.67 -12.25 6.67
CA ASP A 57 -16.91 -12.64 5.28
C ASP A 57 -15.85 -12.10 4.32
N ASP A 58 -14.97 -11.19 4.79
CA ASP A 58 -13.89 -10.66 3.99
C ASP A 58 -12.81 -11.70 3.77
N LYS A 59 -12.44 -11.90 2.51
CA LYS A 59 -11.33 -12.79 2.16
C LYS A 59 -10.01 -12.14 2.59
N PRO A 60 -9.05 -12.84 3.21
CA PRO A 60 -7.71 -12.30 3.43
C PRO A 60 -6.96 -12.07 2.11
N LEU A 61 -5.94 -11.19 2.11
CA LEU A 61 -5.21 -10.74 0.90
C LEU A 61 -4.85 -11.88 -0.07
N LEU A 62 -4.24 -12.95 0.43
CA LEU A 62 -3.76 -14.07 -0.40
C LEU A 62 -4.91 -14.78 -1.16
N LYS A 63 -6.13 -14.75 -0.60
CA LYS A 63 -7.33 -15.36 -1.20
C LYS A 63 -8.12 -14.39 -2.08
N ARG A 64 -7.71 -13.11 -2.18
CA ARG A 64 -8.36 -12.12 -3.04
C ARG A 64 -7.79 -12.17 -4.45
N ASP A 65 -8.68 -12.02 -5.43
CA ASP A 65 -8.28 -11.62 -6.78
C ASP A 65 -8.05 -10.10 -6.77
N LEU A 66 -6.83 -9.68 -7.13
CA LEU A 66 -6.44 -8.28 -7.05
C LEU A 66 -7.00 -7.44 -8.21
N VAL A 67 -7.44 -8.10 -9.29
CA VAL A 67 -8.03 -7.46 -10.45
C VAL A 67 -9.54 -7.77 -10.45
N LYS A 68 -10.36 -6.83 -9.98
CA LYS A 68 -11.83 -7.03 -9.93
C LYS A 68 -12.41 -7.18 -11.35
N LYS A 69 -12.96 -8.35 -11.68
CA LYS A 69 -13.64 -8.67 -12.95
C LYS A 69 -14.90 -7.84 -13.26
N ASN A 70 -15.40 -7.02 -12.32
CA ASN A 70 -16.74 -6.43 -12.39
C ASN A 70 -16.81 -4.93 -12.78
N SER A 71 -15.70 -4.30 -13.18
CA SER A 71 -15.80 -3.03 -13.94
C SER A 71 -15.83 -3.33 -15.44
N VAL A 72 -16.39 -2.44 -16.26
CA VAL A 72 -16.35 -2.54 -17.74
C VAL A 72 -14.92 -2.76 -18.22
N MET A 73 -13.95 -2.15 -17.53
CA MET A 73 -12.52 -2.33 -17.74
C MET A 73 -11.98 -3.67 -17.20
N GLY A 74 -12.56 -4.25 -16.15
CA GLY A 74 -12.26 -5.60 -15.63
C GLY A 74 -12.71 -6.74 -16.54
N ARG A 75 -13.77 -6.55 -17.33
CA ARG A 75 -14.11 -7.44 -18.45
C ARG A 75 -13.16 -7.24 -19.63
N LEU A 76 -12.87 -5.99 -19.96
CA LEU A 76 -11.90 -5.60 -20.98
C LEU A 76 -10.43 -5.79 -20.54
N MET A 77 -10.14 -6.34 -19.36
CA MET A 77 -8.80 -6.68 -18.84
C MET A 77 -8.76 -8.12 -18.33
N SER A 78 -9.80 -8.91 -18.57
CA SER A 78 -9.82 -10.36 -18.27
C SER A 78 -8.74 -11.14 -19.05
N TRP A 79 -8.09 -10.50 -20.03
CA TRP A 79 -6.95 -10.98 -20.80
C TRP A 79 -5.59 -10.48 -20.27
N ALA A 80 -5.54 -9.56 -19.29
CA ALA A 80 -4.31 -9.22 -18.60
C ALA A 80 -4.07 -10.23 -17.47
N GLN A 81 -3.57 -11.41 -17.84
CA GLN A 81 -2.93 -12.32 -16.91
C GLN A 81 -1.90 -11.51 -16.11
N TYR A 82 -2.06 -11.45 -14.79
CA TYR A 82 -0.97 -11.06 -13.93
C TYR A 82 -0.21 -12.30 -13.51
N SER A 83 1.12 -12.21 -13.46
CA SER A 83 1.93 -13.25 -12.82
C SER A 83 2.21 -12.86 -11.39
N THR A 84 2.18 -13.84 -10.49
CA THR A 84 2.63 -13.62 -9.11
C THR A 84 4.15 -13.62 -9.09
N ILE A 85 4.75 -12.55 -8.60
CA ILE A 85 6.20 -12.44 -8.38
C ILE A 85 6.55 -13.08 -7.04
N ARG A 86 5.85 -12.69 -5.97
CA ARG A 86 6.05 -13.21 -4.61
C ARG A 86 4.75 -13.07 -3.82
N GLN A 87 4.41 -14.06 -3.00
CA GLN A 87 3.30 -13.96 -2.07
C GLN A 87 3.54 -14.86 -0.86
N GLY A 88 3.00 -14.49 0.29
CA GLY A 88 3.11 -15.28 1.51
C GLY A 88 2.97 -14.44 2.77
N SER A 89 3.12 -15.09 3.92
CA SER A 89 3.20 -14.38 5.20
C SER A 89 4.48 -13.55 5.25
N ARG A 90 4.36 -12.32 5.77
CA ARG A 90 5.48 -11.41 5.99
C ARG A 90 5.16 -10.53 7.18
N ASN A 91 5.88 -10.73 8.28
CA ASN A 91 5.71 -9.93 9.49
C ASN A 91 6.56 -8.67 9.41
N ILE A 92 5.97 -7.51 9.74
CA ILE A 92 6.62 -6.19 9.66
C ILE A 92 6.55 -5.52 11.02
N ASN A 93 7.70 -5.32 11.67
CA ASN A 93 7.81 -4.60 12.95
C ASN A 93 6.77 -5.02 14.01
N GLY A 94 6.61 -6.34 14.18
CA GLY A 94 5.65 -6.92 15.13
C GLY A 94 4.21 -7.02 14.64
N MET A 95 3.91 -6.55 13.43
CA MET A 95 2.61 -6.73 12.79
C MET A 95 2.62 -7.99 11.91
N SER A 96 1.79 -8.98 12.27
CA SER A 96 1.54 -10.14 11.42
C SER A 96 0.73 -9.75 10.19
N GLY A 97 1.19 -10.17 9.02
CA GLY A 97 0.56 -9.82 7.77
C GLY A 97 1.00 -10.73 6.63
N SER A 98 0.49 -10.42 5.45
CA SER A 98 0.81 -11.13 4.22
C SER A 98 1.11 -10.13 3.10
N GLU A 99 1.98 -10.53 2.17
CA GLU A 99 2.20 -9.80 0.93
C GLU A 99 1.72 -10.57 -0.29
N LYS A 100 1.34 -9.82 -1.33
CA LYS A 100 1.04 -10.31 -2.67
C LYS A 100 1.56 -9.31 -3.69
N LEU A 101 2.61 -9.72 -4.39
CA LEU A 101 3.35 -8.93 -5.37
C LEU A 101 3.06 -9.51 -6.75
N VAL A 102 2.45 -8.72 -7.63
CA VAL A 102 2.06 -9.18 -8.97
C VAL A 102 2.63 -8.28 -10.05
N LYS A 103 2.93 -8.90 -11.19
CA LYS A 103 3.28 -8.24 -12.44
C LYS A 103 2.07 -8.23 -13.36
N LEU A 104 1.69 -7.05 -13.82
CA LEU A 104 0.68 -6.84 -14.85
C LEU A 104 1.34 -6.84 -16.24
N GLN A 105 0.58 -6.67 -17.31
CA GLN A 105 1.15 -6.62 -18.66
C GLN A 105 2.23 -5.53 -18.82
N GLY A 106 3.34 -5.92 -19.44
CA GLY A 106 4.52 -5.10 -19.63
C GLY A 106 5.30 -4.90 -18.33
N LYS A 107 5.89 -3.72 -18.18
CA LYS A 107 6.71 -3.35 -17.02
C LYS A 107 5.84 -2.72 -15.93
N ARG A 108 4.81 -3.40 -15.46
CA ARG A 108 3.82 -2.86 -14.51
C ARG A 108 3.67 -3.76 -13.30
N TYR A 109 3.65 -3.19 -12.11
CA TYR A 109 3.68 -3.95 -10.87
C TYR A 109 2.67 -3.40 -9.85
N LEU A 110 2.01 -4.32 -9.14
CA LEU A 110 1.11 -4.03 -8.02
C LEU A 110 1.57 -4.85 -6.81
N PHE A 111 2.10 -4.17 -5.82
CA PHE A 111 2.65 -4.77 -4.61
C PHE A 111 1.78 -4.37 -3.43
N ILE A 112 1.29 -5.35 -2.69
CA ILE A 112 0.43 -5.12 -1.53
C ILE A 112 0.97 -5.94 -0.37
N TRP A 113 1.02 -5.30 0.80
CA TRP A 113 1.12 -5.93 2.10
C TRP A 113 -0.12 -5.52 2.90
N GLU A 114 -0.69 -6.47 3.62
CA GLU A 114 -1.84 -6.23 4.48
C GLU A 114 -1.64 -6.96 5.79
N LYS A 115 -1.90 -6.26 6.90
CA LYS A 115 -1.95 -6.87 8.23
C LYS A 115 -3.10 -7.89 8.25
N ASP A 116 -2.94 -8.98 8.98
CA ASP A 116 -3.90 -10.11 8.90
C ASP A 116 -5.34 -9.74 9.29
N ASP A 117 -5.53 -8.70 10.11
CA ASP A 117 -6.84 -8.17 10.51
C ASP A 117 -7.38 -7.06 9.57
N GLY A 118 -6.66 -6.71 8.50
CA GLY A 118 -7.03 -5.66 7.54
C GLY A 118 -6.87 -4.23 8.02
N SER A 119 -6.38 -4.02 9.25
CA SER A 119 -6.31 -2.67 9.83
C SER A 119 -5.22 -1.79 9.27
N VAL A 120 -4.23 -2.38 8.61
CA VAL A 120 -3.14 -1.68 7.93
C VAL A 120 -2.90 -2.32 6.58
N ARG A 121 -2.87 -1.49 5.54
CA ARG A 121 -2.52 -1.91 4.18
C ARG A 121 -1.49 -0.97 3.60
N PHE A 122 -0.41 -1.53 3.08
CA PHE A 122 0.60 -0.79 2.33
C PHE A 122 0.59 -1.28 0.88
N LYS A 123 0.47 -0.35 -0.06
CA LYS A 123 0.40 -0.66 -1.48
C LYS A 123 1.44 0.17 -2.23
N MET A 124 2.17 -0.45 -3.12
CA MET A 124 2.98 0.24 -4.13
C MET A 124 2.51 -0.12 -5.54
N THR A 125 2.37 0.88 -6.39
CA THR A 125 2.05 0.71 -7.81
C THR A 125 3.14 1.32 -8.68
N PHE A 126 3.45 0.62 -9.76
CA PHE A 126 4.54 0.95 -10.66
C PHE A 126 4.03 0.92 -12.11
N GLY A 127 4.01 2.08 -12.78
CA GLY A 127 3.60 2.19 -14.18
C GLY A 127 2.12 1.96 -14.45
N THR A 128 1.25 2.08 -13.45
CA THR A 128 -0.19 1.76 -13.55
C THR A 128 -1.10 2.97 -13.71
N SER A 129 -0.56 4.14 -14.06
CA SER A 129 -1.39 5.32 -14.32
C SER A 129 -2.06 5.21 -15.70
N ASP A 130 -3.29 5.72 -15.82
CA ASP A 130 -4.14 5.51 -17.00
C ASP A 130 -3.53 6.05 -18.30
N ASN A 131 -2.67 7.08 -18.22
CA ASN A 131 -2.03 7.71 -19.37
C ASN A 131 -0.59 7.21 -19.64
N ASN A 132 -0.12 6.19 -18.92
CA ASN A 132 1.23 5.67 -19.07
C ASN A 132 1.25 4.41 -19.94
N SER A 133 1.62 4.58 -21.22
CA SER A 133 1.87 3.48 -22.16
C SER A 133 3.23 2.79 -21.95
N ALA A 134 4.26 3.51 -21.48
CA ALA A 134 5.62 3.04 -21.29
C ALA A 134 5.80 2.04 -20.13
N GLY A 135 4.91 2.07 -19.14
CA GLY A 135 5.02 1.29 -17.91
C GLY A 135 5.98 1.93 -16.91
N SER A 136 6.43 1.13 -15.95
CA SER A 136 7.27 1.56 -14.83
C SER A 136 8.67 1.99 -15.29
N PRO A 137 9.20 3.10 -14.76
CA PRO A 137 10.62 3.44 -14.95
C PRO A 137 11.54 2.38 -14.32
N LEU A 138 11.08 1.66 -13.29
CA LEU A 138 11.81 0.61 -12.60
C LEU A 138 11.54 -0.77 -13.19
N SER A 139 12.60 -1.57 -13.37
CA SER A 139 12.55 -3.01 -13.64
C SER A 139 11.90 -3.77 -12.48
N GLU A 140 11.61 -5.05 -12.70
CA GLU A 140 11.02 -5.90 -11.67
C GLU A 140 11.93 -6.03 -10.45
N GLN A 141 13.24 -6.19 -10.68
CA GLN A 141 14.24 -6.28 -9.62
C GLN A 141 14.36 -4.97 -8.84
N GLU A 142 14.33 -3.82 -9.53
CA GLU A 142 14.36 -2.51 -8.87
C GLU A 142 13.08 -2.24 -8.08
N ALA A 143 11.92 -2.63 -8.61
CA ALA A 143 10.64 -2.54 -7.89
C ALA A 143 10.66 -3.39 -6.62
N LEU A 144 11.17 -4.62 -6.70
CA LEU A 144 11.37 -5.50 -5.53
C LEU A 144 12.34 -4.89 -4.52
N THR A 145 13.43 -4.30 -5.00
CA THR A 145 14.42 -3.61 -4.15
C THR A 145 13.78 -2.44 -3.40
N ALA A 146 12.98 -1.61 -4.10
CA ALA A 146 12.26 -0.50 -3.47
C ALA A 146 11.24 -1.02 -2.44
N TRP A 147 10.49 -2.07 -2.77
CA TRP A 147 9.55 -2.71 -1.86
C TRP A 147 10.21 -3.23 -0.58
N ASP A 148 11.32 -3.95 -0.75
CA ASP A 148 12.06 -4.56 0.36
C ASP A 148 12.85 -3.53 1.19
N ALA A 149 13.14 -2.35 0.64
CA ALA A 149 13.69 -1.22 1.39
C ALA A 149 12.63 -0.42 2.16
N ILE A 150 11.45 -0.20 1.56
CA ILE A 150 10.43 0.69 2.12
C ILE A 150 9.53 -0.03 3.13
N LEU A 151 8.98 -1.21 2.78
CA LEU A 151 7.98 -1.89 3.62
C LEU A 151 8.49 -2.13 5.06
N PRO A 152 9.74 -2.58 5.30
CA PRO A 152 10.24 -2.80 6.67
C PRO A 152 10.36 -1.52 7.51
N THR A 153 10.22 -0.33 6.94
CA THR A 153 10.23 0.93 7.70
C THR A 153 8.89 1.25 8.34
N LEU A 154 7.81 0.58 7.91
CA LEU A 154 6.46 0.77 8.43
C LEU A 154 6.36 0.27 9.87
N LYS A 155 6.10 1.16 10.82
CA LYS A 155 5.94 0.83 12.24
C LYS A 155 4.89 1.70 12.91
N LYS A 156 4.31 1.20 13.99
CA LYS A 156 3.55 2.03 14.91
C LYS A 156 4.51 3.01 15.59
N ARG A 157 4.13 4.29 15.68
CA ARG A 157 4.84 5.25 16.52
C ARG A 157 4.62 4.85 17.99
N ILE A 158 5.72 4.60 18.69
CA ILE A 158 5.76 4.33 20.13
C ILE A 158 6.00 5.65 20.83
#